data_AF-A0A9Q2LAG4-F1
#
_entry.id   AF-A0A9Q2LAG4-F1
#
_cell.length_a   1.000
_cell.length_b   1.000
_cell.length_c   1.000
_cell.angle_alpha   90.00
_cell.angle_beta   90.00
_cell.angle_gamma   90.00
#
_symmetry.space_group_name_H-M   'P 1'
#
loop_
_entity.id
_entity.type
_entity.pdbx_description
1 polymer ?
#
loop_
_entity_poly.entity_id
_entity_poly.type
_entity_poly.pdbx_seq_one_letter_code
_entity_poly.pdbx_strand_id
1 'polypeptide(L)'
;IAQKYNYARPAFSEDKTLKLTNSRHPVVERVMDHNDYVPNDCNLDQDTFIYLITGPNMSGKSTYMRQVAIISIMAQMGAYVPCETAVLPVFDQIFTRIGAADDLVSGKSTFMVEMLEAQKALANATENSLIIFDEIGRGTSTYDG
;
A
#
# COMPACT_ATOMS: atom_id res chain seq x y z
N ILE A 1 -5.36 -21.55 9.61
CA ILE A 1 -4.75 -20.70 8.56
C ILE A 1 -3.55 -19.94 9.12
N ALA A 2 -3.70 -19.10 10.15
CA ALA A 2 -2.61 -18.32 10.73
C ALA A 2 -1.37 -19.15 11.16
N GLN A 3 -1.57 -20.26 11.90
CA GLN A 3 -0.48 -21.17 12.28
C GLN A 3 0.17 -21.87 11.09
N LYS A 4 -0.58 -22.18 10.03
CA LYS A 4 -0.05 -22.88 8.84
C LYS A 4 0.93 -22.00 8.06
N TYR A 5 0.76 -20.68 8.16
CA TYR A 5 1.45 -19.71 7.31
C TYR A 5 2.32 -18.72 8.08
N ASN A 6 2.54 -18.99 9.38
CA ASN A 6 3.32 -18.14 10.28
C ASN A 6 2.86 -16.69 10.22
N TYR A 7 1.56 -16.46 10.43
CA TYR A 7 1.01 -15.12 10.52
C TYR A 7 1.11 -14.62 11.96
N ALA A 8 1.43 -13.34 12.12
CA ALA A 8 1.54 -12.68 13.42
C ALA A 8 0.20 -12.07 13.84
N ARG A 9 -0.04 -12.04 15.15
CA ARG A 9 -1.12 -11.22 15.73
C ARG A 9 -0.67 -9.76 15.64
N PRO A 10 -1.41 -8.86 14.97
CA PRO A 10 -1.03 -7.45 14.91
C PRO A 10 -1.26 -6.77 16.28
N ALA A 11 -0.46 -5.75 16.56
CA ALA A 11 -0.68 -4.79 17.62
C ALA A 11 -1.02 -3.41 17.00
N PHE A 12 -1.78 -2.61 17.74
CA PHE A 12 -2.12 -1.25 17.30
C PHE A 12 -1.27 -0.23 18.03
N SER A 13 -0.76 0.75 17.29
CA SER A 13 -0.01 1.88 17.82
C SER A 13 -0.93 3.07 18.11
N GLU A 14 -0.63 3.80 19.19
CA GLU A 14 -1.31 5.06 19.52
C GLU A 14 -0.55 6.28 18.95
N ASP A 15 0.73 6.14 18.64
CA ASP A 15 1.65 7.18 18.16
C ASP A 15 1.75 7.29 16.64
N LYS A 16 0.84 6.61 15.92
CA LYS A 16 0.76 6.53 14.46
C LYS A 16 1.86 5.71 13.78
N THR A 17 2.64 4.93 14.53
CA THR A 17 3.69 4.10 13.95
C THR A 17 3.14 2.89 13.18
N LEU A 18 3.52 2.75 11.92
CA LEU A 18 3.39 1.53 11.13
C LEU A 18 4.75 0.86 11.02
N LYS A 19 4.87 -0.33 11.61
CA LYS A 19 6.05 -1.18 11.55
C LYS A 19 5.69 -2.61 11.20
N LEU A 20 6.10 -3.03 10.01
CA LEU A 20 5.93 -4.39 9.50
C LEU A 20 7.32 -5.00 9.31
N THR A 21 7.58 -6.16 9.91
CA THR A 21 8.83 -6.91 9.73
C THR A 21 8.58 -8.19 8.96
N ASN A 22 9.43 -8.46 7.97
CA ASN A 22 9.35 -9.62 7.08
C ASN A 22 7.92 -9.83 6.53
N SER A 23 7.30 -8.74 6.10
CA SER A 23 5.92 -8.74 5.63
C SER A 23 5.81 -9.27 4.20
N ARG A 24 4.72 -10.00 3.94
CA ARG A 24 4.47 -10.68 2.66
C ARG A 24 3.09 -10.30 2.11
N HIS A 25 2.96 -10.25 0.79
CA HIS A 25 1.69 -9.96 0.15
C HIS A 25 0.78 -11.19 0.26
N PRO A 26 -0.39 -11.10 0.93
CA PRO A 26 -1.20 -12.27 1.30
C PRO A 26 -1.65 -13.17 0.13
N VAL A 27 -1.85 -12.56 -1.04
CA VAL A 27 -2.19 -13.29 -2.29
C VAL A 27 -0.95 -13.81 -3.01
N VAL A 28 0.06 -12.97 -3.25
CA VAL A 28 1.25 -13.34 -4.03
C VAL A 28 2.04 -14.48 -3.36
N GLU A 29 2.15 -14.49 -2.02
CA GLU A 29 2.81 -15.58 -1.28
C GLU A 29 2.15 -16.96 -1.48
N ARG A 30 0.91 -17.00 -2.00
CA ARG A 30 0.13 -18.23 -2.20
C ARG A 30 0.31 -18.80 -3.61
N VAL A 31 0.58 -17.92 -4.57
CA VAL A 31 0.71 -18.29 -5.98
C VAL A 31 2.17 -18.47 -6.39
N MET A 32 3.10 -17.87 -5.66
CA MET A 32 4.53 -18.13 -5.83
C MET A 32 4.98 -19.28 -4.91
N ASP A 33 6.00 -20.01 -5.34
CA ASP A 33 6.65 -20.97 -4.47
C ASP A 33 7.27 -20.26 -3.26
N HIS A 34 7.18 -20.88 -2.08
CA HIS A 34 7.56 -20.24 -0.82
C HIS A 34 9.01 -19.76 -0.80
N ASN A 35 9.89 -20.40 -1.57
CA ASN A 35 11.31 -20.06 -1.67
C ASN A 35 11.58 -18.84 -2.59
N ASP A 36 10.61 -18.40 -3.39
CA ASP A 36 10.80 -17.34 -4.38
C ASP A 36 10.26 -15.98 -3.90
N TYR A 37 9.44 -15.96 -2.85
CA TYR A 37 8.90 -14.71 -2.31
C TYR A 37 9.89 -14.05 -1.35
N VAL A 38 10.32 -12.82 -1.68
CA VAL A 38 11.17 -12.02 -0.80
C VAL A 38 10.30 -11.13 0.11
N PRO A 39 10.29 -11.36 1.44
CA PRO A 39 9.56 -10.52 2.38
C PRO A 39 10.19 -9.12 2.48
N ASN A 40 9.38 -8.12 2.86
CA ASN A 40 9.82 -6.73 2.95
C ASN A 40 9.44 -6.11 4.31
N ASP A 41 10.26 -5.18 4.77
CA ASP A 41 9.95 -4.35 5.93
C ASP A 41 9.22 -3.07 5.51
N CYS A 42 8.46 -2.47 6.43
CA CYS A 42 7.86 -1.15 6.27
C CYS A 42 7.89 -0.42 7.61
N ASN A 43 8.44 0.79 7.65
CA ASN A 43 8.51 1.61 8.87
C ASN A 43 8.09 3.06 8.60
N LEU A 44 6.85 3.40 8.89
CA LEU A 44 6.38 4.78 8.91
C LEU A 44 6.18 5.22 10.35
N ASP A 45 6.68 6.38 10.69
CA ASP A 45 6.55 7.01 12.00
C ASP A 45 6.44 8.54 11.83
N GLN A 46 6.47 9.27 12.93
CA GLN A 46 6.34 10.74 12.91
C GLN A 46 7.51 11.43 12.20
N ASP A 47 8.69 10.80 12.16
CA ASP A 47 9.87 11.34 11.50
C ASP A 47 9.89 10.98 10.00
N THR A 48 9.38 9.80 9.65
CA THR A 48 9.36 9.27 8.28
C THR A 48 7.96 8.78 7.90
N PHE A 49 7.05 9.71 7.59
CA PHE A 49 5.66 9.40 7.23
C PHE A 49 5.38 9.38 5.71
N ILE A 50 6.39 9.65 4.88
CA ILE A 50 6.30 9.61 3.41
C ILE A 50 7.45 8.77 2.85
N TYR A 51 7.10 7.80 2.01
CA TYR A 51 8.07 7.00 1.25
C TYR A 51 8.02 7.39 -0.23
N LEU A 52 9.18 7.73 -0.78
CA LEU A 52 9.37 7.83 -2.23
C LEU A 52 10.04 6.54 -2.72
N ILE A 53 9.26 5.67 -3.36
CA ILE A 53 9.73 4.36 -3.82
C ILE A 53 10.09 4.45 -5.29
N THR A 54 11.38 4.24 -5.59
CA THR A 54 11.90 4.25 -6.97
C THR A 54 12.47 2.88 -7.34
N GLY A 55 12.67 2.64 -8.64
CA GLY A 55 13.21 1.38 -9.14
C GLY A 55 12.62 1.01 -10.51
N PRO A 56 13.20 0.02 -11.20
CA PRO A 56 12.74 -0.39 -12.53
C PRO A 56 11.31 -0.93 -12.50
N ASN A 57 10.65 -0.94 -13.65
CA ASN A 57 9.35 -1.60 -13.77
C ASN A 57 9.48 -3.08 -13.45
N MET A 58 8.42 -3.66 -12.87
CA MET A 58 8.38 -5.06 -12.41
C MET A 58 9.30 -5.38 -11.21
N SER A 59 9.93 -4.39 -10.55
CA SER A 59 10.73 -4.61 -9.33
C SER A 59 9.91 -4.83 -8.06
N GLY A 60 8.60 -5.01 -8.16
CA GLY A 60 7.72 -5.27 -7.02
C GLY A 60 7.22 -4.03 -6.26
N LYS A 61 7.45 -2.79 -6.73
CA LYS A 61 7.00 -1.55 -6.06
C LYS A 61 5.49 -1.55 -5.78
N SER A 62 4.67 -1.80 -6.80
CA SER A 62 3.21 -1.87 -6.66
C SER A 62 2.77 -3.02 -5.76
N THR A 63 3.48 -4.16 -5.81
CA THR A 63 3.24 -5.31 -4.92
C THR A 63 3.50 -4.94 -3.46
N TYR A 64 4.60 -4.24 -3.18
CA TYR A 64 4.95 -3.75 -1.85
C TYR A 64 3.89 -2.79 -1.31
N MET A 65 3.48 -1.80 -2.11
CA MET A 65 2.46 -0.84 -1.68
C MET A 65 1.11 -1.51 -1.41
N ARG A 66 0.66 -2.40 -2.31
CA ARG A 66 -0.58 -3.19 -2.10
C ARG A 66 -0.49 -4.09 -0.88
N GLN A 67 0.68 -4.68 -0.61
CA GLN A 67 0.92 -5.49 0.57
C GLN A 67 0.65 -4.70 1.86
N VAL A 68 1.20 -3.50 2.00
CA VAL A 68 0.99 -2.64 3.18
C VAL A 68 -0.51 -2.31 3.36
N ALA A 69 -1.21 -1.97 2.26
CA ALA A 69 -2.65 -1.68 2.29
C ALA A 69 -3.48 -2.88 2.79
N ILE A 70 -3.25 -4.07 2.20
CA ILE A 70 -4.03 -5.26 2.52
C ILE A 70 -3.74 -5.73 3.95
N ILE A 71 -2.48 -5.66 4.41
CA ILE A 71 -2.11 -5.98 5.79
C ILE A 71 -2.85 -5.08 6.78
N SER A 72 -2.93 -3.77 6.48
CA SER A 72 -3.64 -2.80 7.31
C SER A 72 -5.13 -3.12 7.43
N ILE A 73 -5.77 -3.45 6.30
CA ILE A 73 -7.17 -3.89 6.26
C ILE A 73 -7.36 -5.18 7.07
N MET A 74 -6.51 -6.19 6.85
CA MET A 74 -6.59 -7.48 7.55
C MET A 74 -6.49 -7.30 9.06
N ALA A 75 -5.55 -6.47 9.55
CA ALA A 75 -5.40 -6.22 10.97
C ALA A 75 -6.63 -5.54 11.57
N GLN A 76 -7.16 -4.49 10.92
CA GLN A 76 -8.37 -3.78 11.38
C GLN A 76 -9.64 -4.62 11.30
N MET A 77 -9.65 -5.69 10.49
CA MET A 77 -10.71 -6.72 10.51
C MET A 77 -10.56 -7.73 11.67
N GLY A 78 -9.48 -7.65 12.45
CA GLY A 78 -9.17 -8.58 13.54
C GLY A 78 -8.47 -9.87 13.10
N ALA A 79 -7.91 -9.91 11.88
CA ALA A 79 -7.17 -11.07 11.38
C ALA A 79 -5.69 -11.05 11.79
N TYR A 80 -5.08 -12.22 11.86
CA TYR A 80 -3.63 -12.37 11.87
C TYR A 80 -3.08 -12.00 10.48
N VAL A 81 -1.88 -11.43 10.43
CA VAL A 81 -1.30 -10.84 9.22
C VAL A 81 -0.01 -11.53 8.78
N PRO A 82 0.33 -11.55 7.47
CA PRO A 82 1.49 -12.25 6.91
C PRO A 82 2.84 -11.56 7.18
N CYS A 83 3.13 -11.26 8.44
CA CYS A 83 4.38 -10.65 8.90
C CYS A 83 5.04 -11.53 9.97
N GLU A 84 6.32 -11.31 10.24
CA GLU A 84 6.96 -11.79 11.46
C GLU A 84 6.50 -10.98 12.67
N THR A 85 6.50 -9.65 12.55
CA THR A 85 5.88 -8.74 13.52
C THR A 85 5.10 -7.64 12.79
N ALA A 86 4.02 -7.18 13.40
CA ALA A 86 3.18 -6.13 12.84
C ALA A 86 2.65 -5.20 13.95
N VAL A 87 3.05 -3.94 13.87
CA VAL A 87 2.51 -2.83 14.65
C VAL A 87 1.98 -1.83 13.64
N LEU A 88 0.74 -1.36 13.78
CA LEU A 88 0.18 -0.38 12.84
C LEU A 88 -0.86 0.51 13.51
N PRO A 89 -1.05 1.74 13.02
CA PRO A 89 -2.13 2.57 13.53
C PRO A 89 -3.48 2.05 13.04
N VAL A 90 -4.54 2.59 13.63
CA VAL A 90 -5.89 2.45 13.07
C VAL A 90 -6.07 3.54 12.01
N PHE A 91 -6.05 3.15 10.75
CA PHE A 91 -6.34 4.05 9.64
C PHE A 91 -7.85 4.31 9.53
N ASP A 92 -8.24 5.56 9.40
CA ASP A 92 -9.64 5.96 9.18
C ASP A 92 -10.07 5.71 7.73
N GLN A 93 -9.17 5.92 6.79
CA GLN A 93 -9.38 5.82 5.36
C GLN A 93 -8.10 5.34 4.66
N ILE A 94 -8.25 4.56 3.58
CA ILE A 94 -7.16 4.17 2.69
C ILE A 94 -7.47 4.69 1.30
N PHE A 95 -6.65 5.61 0.82
CA PHE A 95 -6.72 6.15 -0.53
C PHE A 95 -5.70 5.45 -1.42
N THR A 96 -6.15 5.00 -2.58
CA THR A 96 -5.27 4.36 -3.55
C THR A 96 -5.44 5.02 -4.91
N ARG A 97 -4.32 5.36 -5.52
CA ARG A 97 -4.18 5.50 -6.96
C ARG A 97 -3.16 4.47 -7.38
N ILE A 98 -3.63 3.31 -7.79
CA ILE A 98 -2.76 2.26 -8.31
C ILE A 98 -3.29 1.94 -9.70
N GLY A 99 -2.47 2.16 -10.73
CA GLY A 99 -2.88 2.18 -12.13
C GLY A 99 -3.98 1.17 -12.48
N ALA A 100 -5.08 1.68 -13.02
CA ALA A 100 -6.16 0.89 -13.59
C ALA A 100 -5.93 0.68 -15.09
N ALA A 101 -6.40 -0.44 -15.63
CA ALA A 101 -6.54 -0.60 -17.08
C ALA A 101 -7.53 0.45 -17.63
N ASP A 102 -7.29 0.92 -18.85
CA ASP A 102 -7.95 2.07 -19.47
C ASP A 102 -9.48 2.10 -19.25
N ASP A 103 -9.98 3.19 -18.66
CA ASP A 103 -11.40 3.54 -18.73
C ASP A 103 -11.66 4.37 -19.99
N LEU A 104 -11.67 3.68 -21.14
CA LEU A 104 -11.94 4.25 -22.47
C LEU A 104 -13.38 4.81 -22.61
N VAL A 105 -14.26 4.59 -21.62
CA VAL A 105 -15.70 4.82 -21.77
C VAL A 105 -16.13 6.21 -21.29
N SER A 106 -15.35 6.89 -20.46
CA SER A 106 -15.80 8.09 -19.71
C SER A 106 -15.59 9.45 -20.41
N GLY A 107 -14.92 9.49 -21.57
CA GLY A 107 -14.64 10.75 -22.30
C GLY A 107 -13.69 11.72 -21.59
N LYS A 108 -13.04 11.30 -20.49
CA LYS A 108 -12.01 12.05 -19.76
C LYS A 108 -10.63 11.50 -20.10
N SER A 109 -9.60 12.36 -20.09
CA SER A 109 -8.22 11.89 -20.29
C SER A 109 -7.73 11.10 -19.07
N THR A 110 -6.85 10.11 -19.28
CA THR A 110 -6.25 9.32 -18.21
C THR A 110 -5.59 10.21 -17.15
N PHE A 111 -4.90 11.26 -17.58
CA PHE A 111 -4.30 12.25 -16.69
C PHE A 111 -5.35 13.01 -15.86
N MET A 112 -6.47 13.43 -16.45
CA MET A 112 -7.53 14.11 -15.70
C MET A 112 -8.13 13.20 -14.61
N VAL A 113 -8.33 11.91 -14.92
CA VAL A 113 -8.83 10.94 -13.94
C VAL A 113 -7.81 10.75 -12.81
N GLU A 114 -6.52 10.62 -13.14
CA GLU A 114 -5.42 10.55 -12.17
C GLU A 114 -5.40 11.75 -11.21
N MET A 115 -5.49 12.96 -11.76
CA MET A 115 -5.48 14.19 -10.96
C MET A 115 -6.72 14.32 -10.08
N LEU A 116 -7.89 13.90 -10.56
CA LEU A 116 -9.13 13.91 -9.76
C LEU A 116 -9.07 12.89 -8.61
N GLU A 117 -8.48 11.71 -8.83
CA GLU A 117 -8.29 10.71 -7.78
C GLU A 117 -7.31 11.19 -6.70
N ALA A 118 -6.20 11.81 -7.12
CA ALA A 118 -5.24 12.42 -6.21
C ALA A 118 -5.84 13.61 -5.44
N GLN A 119 -6.58 14.49 -6.12
CA GLN A 119 -7.27 15.61 -5.49
C GLN A 119 -8.28 15.11 -4.45
N LYS A 120 -9.05 14.06 -4.77
CA LYS A 120 -9.99 13.45 -3.82
C LYS A 120 -9.28 12.91 -2.59
N ALA A 121 -8.15 12.24 -2.77
CA ALA A 121 -7.35 11.75 -1.65
C ALA A 121 -6.86 12.91 -0.77
N LEU A 122 -6.24 13.93 -1.36
CA LEU A 122 -5.71 15.08 -0.64
C LEU A 122 -6.80 15.92 0.07
N ALA A 123 -7.99 16.02 -0.51
CA ALA A 123 -9.08 16.81 0.06
C ALA A 123 -9.81 16.12 1.23
N ASN A 124 -9.75 14.78 1.31
CA ASN A 124 -10.51 14.00 2.30
C ASN A 124 -9.64 13.22 3.28
N ALA A 125 -8.34 13.09 3.01
CA ALA A 125 -7.41 12.43 3.92
C ALA A 125 -7.25 13.24 5.21
N THR A 126 -7.19 12.52 6.31
CA THR A 126 -6.84 13.06 7.62
C THR A 126 -5.41 12.67 7.96
N GLU A 127 -4.92 13.17 9.08
CA GLU A 127 -3.65 12.73 9.69
C GLU A 127 -3.64 11.26 10.14
N ASN A 128 -4.77 10.54 10.02
CA ASN A 128 -4.90 9.11 10.32
C ASN A 128 -5.20 8.29 9.05
N SER A 129 -5.07 8.87 7.86
CA SER A 129 -5.33 8.17 6.59
C SER A 129 -4.04 7.58 6.00
N LEU A 130 -4.17 6.45 5.31
CA LEU A 130 -3.10 5.90 4.48
C LEU A 130 -3.32 6.31 3.02
N ILE A 131 -2.33 6.95 2.40
CA ILE A 131 -2.35 7.32 0.98
C ILE A 131 -1.31 6.50 0.23
N ILE A 132 -1.73 5.87 -0.86
CA ILE A 132 -0.86 5.11 -1.77
C ILE A 132 -1.03 5.63 -3.18
N PHE A 133 0.02 6.22 -3.73
CA PHE A 133 0.09 6.65 -5.11
C PHE A 133 1.15 5.85 -5.87
N ASP A 134 0.74 5.26 -6.98
CA ASP A 134 1.59 4.52 -7.89
C ASP A 134 1.59 5.22 -9.26
N GLU A 135 2.77 5.68 -9.68
CA GLU A 135 3.01 6.30 -10.99
C GLU A 135 2.05 7.46 -11.36
N ILE A 136 1.78 8.37 -10.41
CA ILE A 136 1.01 9.59 -10.71
C ILE A 136 1.75 10.44 -11.74
N GLY A 137 1.02 11.07 -12.67
CA GLY A 137 1.61 11.97 -13.67
C GLY A 137 2.11 11.29 -14.95
N ARG A 138 1.95 9.96 -15.07
CA ARG A 138 2.36 9.22 -16.28
C ARG A 138 1.61 9.65 -17.55
N GLY A 139 0.40 10.19 -17.41
CA GLY A 139 -0.46 10.59 -18.53
C GLY A 139 -0.17 11.95 -19.16
N THR A 140 0.90 12.66 -18.78
CA THR A 140 1.22 14.02 -19.27
C THR A 140 2.70 14.18 -19.68
N SER A 141 3.11 15.39 -20.05
CA SER A 141 4.49 15.69 -20.43
C SER A 141 5.46 15.53 -19.24
N THR A 142 6.73 15.25 -19.52
CA THR A 142 7.75 14.98 -18.48
C THR A 142 7.91 16.11 -17.46
N TYR A 143 7.61 17.36 -17.84
CA TYR A 143 7.72 18.51 -16.94
C TYR A 143 6.40 18.88 -16.25
N ASP A 144 5.28 18.44 -16.81
CA ASP A 144 3.94 18.73 -16.28
C ASP A 144 3.45 17.68 -15.27
N GLY A 145 4.05 16.48 -15.27
CA GLY A 145 3.74 15.37 -14.37
C GLY A 145 4.53 15.44 -13.08
#